data_AF-A0A378LT09-F1
#
_entry.id   AF-A0A378LT09-F1
#
_cell.length_a   1.000
_cell.length_b   1.000
_cell.length_c   1.000
_cell.angle_alpha   90.00
_cell.angle_beta   90.00
_cell.angle_gamma   90.00
#
_symmetry.space_group_name_H-M   'P 1'
#
loop_
_entity.id
_entity.type
_entity.pdbx_description
1 polymer ?
#
loop_
_entity_poly.entity_id
_entity_poly.type
_entity_poly.pdbx_seq_one_letter_code
_entity_poly.pdbx_strand_id
1 'polypeptide(L)' 'MQSKNDEFIPKVITTTLYAERVVINVANAAKHLFFPTAEEAQIGFAGRAQQEFKKKVSTVANDLTSIAQLK' A
#
# COMPACT_ATOMS: atom_id res chain seq x y z
N MET A 1 32.11 18.75 -9.07
CA MET A 1 31.63 18.20 -7.79
C MET A 1 30.11 18.12 -7.86
N GLN A 2 29.58 17.03 -8.41
CA GLN A 2 28.15 16.84 -8.58
C GLN A 2 27.94 15.34 -8.47
N SER A 3 27.46 14.82 -7.34
CA SER A 3 27.11 13.38 -7.30
C SER A 3 26.34 12.88 -6.07
N LYS A 4 26.19 13.61 -4.96
CA LYS A 4 25.55 13.04 -3.76
C LYS A 4 24.13 13.54 -3.49
N ASN A 5 23.82 14.79 -3.81
CA ASN A 5 22.47 15.34 -3.58
C ASN A 5 21.47 14.94 -4.69
N ASP A 6 21.93 14.75 -5.92
CA ASP A 6 21.06 14.44 -7.07
C ASP A 6 20.48 13.02 -7.03
N GLU A 7 21.13 12.05 -6.37
CA GLU A 7 20.57 10.70 -6.15
C GLU A 7 19.78 10.59 -4.83
N PHE A 8 20.13 11.39 -3.83
CA PHE A 8 19.51 11.29 -2.50
C PHE A 8 18.08 11.85 -2.47
N ILE A 9 17.85 12.99 -3.12
CA ILE A 9 16.53 13.61 -3.22
C ILE A 9 15.51 12.69 -3.93
N PRO A 10 15.80 12.12 -5.12
CA PRO A 10 14.86 11.20 -5.75
C PRO A 10 14.65 9.94 -4.91
N LYS A 11 15.69 9.38 -4.27
CA LYS A 11 15.55 8.20 -3.39
C LYS A 11 14.61 8.45 -2.21
N VAL A 12 14.69 9.61 -1.55
CA VAL A 12 13.80 10.00 -0.45
C VAL A 12 12.37 10.20 -0.94
N ILE A 13 12.17 10.97 -2.02
CA ILE A 13 10.83 11.23 -2.58
C ILE A 13 10.16 9.93 -3.00
N THR A 14 10.88 9.06 -3.71
CA THR A 14 10.36 7.79 -4.19
C THR A 14 10.01 6.85 -3.02
N THR A 15 10.84 6.78 -1.99
CA THR A 15 10.54 6.00 -0.78
C THR A 15 9.28 6.50 -0.09
N THR A 16 9.13 7.82 0.06
CA THR A 16 7.94 8.43 0.68
C THR A 16 6.67 8.12 -0.13
N LEU A 17 6.72 8.24 -1.46
CA LEU A 17 5.58 7.94 -2.33
C LEU A 17 5.14 6.47 -2.23
N TYR A 18 6.09 5.53 -2.21
CA TYR A 18 5.75 4.12 -2.01
C TYR A 18 5.18 3.87 -0.61
N ALA A 19 5.73 4.51 0.43
CA ALA A 19 5.25 4.37 1.80
C ALA A 19 3.82 4.91 1.96
N GLU A 20 3.52 6.09 1.42
CA GLU A 20 2.17 6.66 1.39
C GLU A 20 1.19 5.73 0.69
N ARG A 21 1.59 5.15 -0.46
CA ARG A 21 0.76 4.21 -1.20
C ARG A 21 0.45 2.94 -0.40
N VAL A 22 1.42 2.41 0.34
CA VAL A 22 1.21 1.29 1.28
C VAL A 22 0.17 1.67 2.33
N VAL A 23 0.34 2.81 3.00
CA VAL A 23 -0.57 3.27 4.06
C VAL A 23 -1.99 3.44 3.54
N ILE A 24 -2.16 4.10 2.38
CA ILE A 24 -3.47 4.32 1.75
C ILE A 24 -4.14 2.97 1.42
N ASN A 25 -3.39 2.03 0.86
CA ASN A 25 -3.94 0.72 0.50
C ASN A 25 -4.35 -0.09 1.73
N VAL A 26 -3.54 -0.10 2.79
CA VAL A 26 -3.86 -0.78 4.05
C VAL A 26 -5.05 -0.14 4.75
N ALA A 27 -5.10 1.19 4.81
CA ALA A 27 -6.22 1.92 5.40
C ALA A 27 -7.54 1.66 4.66
N ASN A 28 -7.51 1.65 3.33
CA ASN A 28 -8.68 1.31 2.52
C ASN A 28 -9.13 -0.14 2.74
N ALA A 29 -8.19 -1.10 2.79
CA ALA A 29 -8.52 -2.49 3.08
C ALA A 29 -9.20 -2.64 4.46
N ALA A 30 -8.64 -1.98 5.48
CA ALA A 30 -9.20 -1.97 6.83
C ALA A 30 -10.62 -1.35 6.84
N LYS A 31 -10.84 -0.28 6.09
CA LYS A 31 -12.16 0.33 5.95
C LYS A 31 -13.19 -0.67 5.39
N HIS A 32 -12.90 -1.35 4.29
CA HIS A 32 -13.82 -2.35 3.69
C HIS A 32 -14.05 -3.58 4.58
N LEU A 33 -13.09 -3.91 5.45
CA LEU A 33 -13.21 -4.98 6.43
C LEU A 33 -14.17 -4.64 7.57
N PHE A 34 -13.94 -3.50 8.24
CA PHE A 34 -14.60 -3.11 9.48
C PHE A 34 -15.83 -2.22 9.28
N PHE A 35 -15.86 -1.46 8.18
CA PHE A 35 -16.93 -0.52 7.84
C PHE A 35 -17.38 -0.74 6.38
N PRO A 36 -17.91 -1.93 6.05
CA PRO A 36 -18.31 -2.26 4.69
C PRO A 36 -19.46 -1.38 4.21
N THR A 37 -19.54 -1.16 2.90
CA THR A 37 -20.75 -0.57 2.28
C THR A 37 -21.95 -1.51 2.42
N ALA A 38 -23.16 -1.01 2.15
CA ALA A 38 -24.38 -1.83 2.19
C ALA A 38 -24.30 -3.06 1.26
N GLU A 39 -23.62 -2.92 0.12
CA GLU A 39 -23.37 -4.01 -0.83
C GLU A 39 -22.35 -5.02 -0.28
N GLU A 40 -21.25 -4.54 0.30
CA GLU A 40 -20.19 -5.38 0.85
C GLU A 40 -20.62 -6.11 2.14
N ALA A 41 -21.54 -5.53 2.91
CA ALA A 41 -22.07 -6.12 4.13
C ALA A 41 -22.80 -7.46 3.88
N GLN A 42 -23.25 -7.71 2.65
CA GLN A 42 -23.83 -9.00 2.25
C GLN A 42 -22.81 -10.14 2.24
N ILE A 43 -21.52 -9.81 2.12
CA ILE A 43 -20.42 -10.77 2.16
C ILE A 43 -19.91 -10.83 3.60
N GLY A 44 -19.79 -12.02 4.17
CA GLY A 44 -19.23 -12.20 5.52
C GLY A 44 -17.81 -11.66 5.65
N PHE A 45 -17.39 -11.34 6.88
CA PHE A 45 -16.07 -10.74 7.17
C PHE A 45 -14.91 -11.48 6.51
N ALA A 46 -14.89 -12.82 6.59
CA ALA A 46 -13.85 -13.65 5.97
C ALA A 46 -13.82 -13.52 4.44
N GLY A 47 -14.98 -13.40 3.80
CA GLY A 47 -15.08 -13.19 2.35
C GLY A 47 -14.57 -11.81 1.94
N ARG A 48 -14.91 -10.76 2.71
CA ARG A 48 -14.36 -9.41 2.51
C ARG A 48 -12.84 -9.38 2.70
N ALA A 49 -12.34 -10.05 3.73
CA ALA A 49 -10.90 -10.17 3.99
C ALA A 49 -10.18 -10.82 2.81
N GLN A 50 -10.72 -11.92 2.29
CA GLN A 50 -10.14 -12.61 1.14
C GLN A 50 -10.15 -11.74 -0.12
N GLN A 51 -11.23 -10.98 -0.35
CA GLN A 51 -11.35 -10.08 -1.50
C GLN A 51 -10.35 -8.92 -1.43
N GLU A 52 -10.26 -8.24 -0.28
CA GLU A 52 -9.30 -7.14 -0.07
C GLU A 52 -7.86 -7.64 -0.13
N PHE A 53 -7.57 -8.80 0.49
CA PHE A 53 -6.25 -9.42 0.44
C PHE A 53 -5.87 -9.75 -1.00
N LYS A 54 -6.73 -10.40 -1.78
CA LYS A 54 -6.45 -10.70 -3.21
C LYS A 54 -6.20 -9.46 -4.04
N LYS A 55 -6.99 -8.39 -3.85
CA LYS A 55 -6.88 -7.17 -4.65
C LYS A 55 -5.63 -6.35 -4.30
N LYS A 56 -5.27 -6.25 -3.02
CA LYS A 56 -4.30 -5.25 -2.55
C LYS A 56 -2.96 -5.82 -2.11
N VAL A 57 -2.84 -7.12 -1.81
CA VAL A 57 -1.57 -7.72 -1.35
C VAL A 57 -0.45 -7.56 -2.35
N SER A 58 -0.70 -7.83 -3.63
CA SER A 58 0.35 -7.75 -4.65
C SER A 58 0.89 -6.32 -4.75
N THR A 59 0.00 -5.32 -4.74
CA THR A 59 0.38 -3.90 -4.77
C THR A 59 1.17 -3.50 -3.52
N VAL A 60 0.67 -3.84 -2.33
CA VAL A 60 1.35 -3.51 -1.06
C VAL A 60 2.72 -4.21 -0.97
N ALA A 61 2.82 -5.48 -1.37
CA ALA A 61 4.08 -6.23 -1.38
C ALA A 61 5.10 -5.63 -2.36
N ASN A 62 4.65 -5.21 -3.54
CA ASN A 62 5.50 -4.54 -4.51
C ASN A 62 5.99 -3.19 -3.98
N ASP A 63 5.11 -2.36 -3.44
CA ASP A 63 5.48 -1.05 -2.88
C ASP A 63 6.46 -1.21 -1.69
N LEU A 64 6.25 -2.20 -0.82
CA LEU A 64 7.18 -2.53 0.27
C LEU A 64 8.54 -3.02 -0.24
N THR A 65 8.55 -3.82 -1.31
CA THR A 65 9.78 -4.30 -1.94
C THR A 65 10.54 -3.13 -2.57
N SER A 66 9.85 -2.20 -3.24
CA SER A 66 10.44 -0.98 -3.77
C SER A 66 11.08 -0.13 -2.66
N ILE A 67 10.41 0.04 -1.51
CA ILE A 67 10.99 0.72 -0.34
C ILE A 67 12.25 0.00 0.16
N ALA A 68 12.22 -1.33 0.24
CA ALA A 68 13.36 -2.12 0.74
C ALA A 68 14.57 -2.06 -0.21
N GLN A 69 14.34 -2.01 -1.53
CA GLN A 69 15.39 -1.86 -2.55
C GLN A 69 15.93 -0.42 -2.65
N LEU A 70 15.12 0.55 -2.23
CA LEU A 70 15.49 1.97 -2.09
C LEU A 70 16.15 2.28 -0.74
N LYS A 71 16.60 1.30 0.05
CA LYS A 71 17.30 1.53 1.31
C LYS A 71 18.78 1.23 1.12
#